data_AF-A0A9X4RT21-F1
#
_entry.id   AF-A0A9X4RT21-F1
#
_cell.length_a   1.000
_cell.length_b   1.000
_cell.length_c   1.000
_cell.angle_alpha   90.00
_cell.angle_beta   90.00
_cell.angle_gamma   90.00
#
_symmetry.space_group_name_H-M   'P 1'
#
loop_
_entity.id
_entity.type
_entity.pdbx_description
1 polymer ?
#
loop_
_entity_poly.entity_id
_entity_poly.type
_entity_poly.pdbx_seq_one_letter_code
_entity_poly.pdbx_strand_id
1 'polypeptide(L)'
;ETIVSINQRRWEIEECFRIMKHELKARPVYLSREDRISAHFTTCFLALILYRYLELAVQKQFTCTELIETLRSYTFKYLPGFGYLPNYTRTAITDQLHQTFGFRSDYQILSEKKMKKFLKSSKSRKSTHF
;
A
#
# COMPACT_ATOMS: atom_id res chain seq x y z
N GLU A 1 34.97 -2.33 2.26
CA GLU A 1 33.61 -2.45 1.66
C GLU A 1 32.64 -3.31 2.49
N THR A 2 33.10 -4.34 3.20
CA THR A 2 32.28 -5.29 3.97
C THR A 2 31.47 -4.68 5.13
N ILE A 3 32.02 -3.67 5.82
CA ILE A 3 31.34 -3.04 6.96
C ILE A 3 30.15 -2.19 6.50
N VAL A 4 30.29 -1.49 5.37
CA VAL A 4 29.24 -0.62 4.82
C VAL A 4 28.04 -1.44 4.37
N SER A 5 28.26 -2.55 3.67
CA SER A 5 27.17 -3.43 3.22
C SER A 5 26.44 -4.14 4.36
N ILE A 6 27.17 -4.54 5.41
CA ILE A 6 26.56 -5.09 6.63
C ILE A 6 25.70 -4.03 7.33
N ASN A 7 26.18 -2.78 7.40
CA ASN A 7 25.45 -1.70 8.05
C ASN A 7 24.18 -1.30 7.28
N GLN A 8 24.23 -1.31 5.94
CA GLN A 8 23.04 -1.10 5.09
C GLN A 8 21.94 -2.14 5.35
N ARG A 9 22.30 -3.43 5.44
CA ARG A 9 21.34 -4.50 5.75
C ARG A 9 20.68 -4.33 7.12
N ARG A 10 21.43 -3.83 8.12
CA ARG A 10 20.86 -3.51 9.45
C ARG A 10 19.84 -2.40 9.37
N TRP A 11 20.15 -1.35 8.61
CA TRP A 11 19.25 -0.21 8.44
C TRP A 11 17.91 -0.62 7.80
N GLU A 12 17.94 -1.50 6.79
CA GLU A 12 16.71 -2.03 6.16
C GLU A 12 15.82 -2.79 7.16
N ILE A 13 16.44 -3.58 8.05
CA ILE A 13 15.73 -4.31 9.10
C ILE A 13 15.12 -3.35 10.12
N GLU A 14 15.89 -2.34 10.57
CA GLU A 14 15.41 -1.32 11.49
C GLU A 14 14.24 -0.52 10.91
N GLU A 15 14.30 -0.18 9.62
CA GLU A 15 13.22 0.48 8.92
C GLU A 15 11.95 -0.37 8.89
N CYS A 16 12.06 -1.66 8.57
CA CYS A 16 10.94 -2.59 8.63
C CYS A 16 10.29 -2.61 10.02
N PHE A 17 11.10 -2.68 11.08
CA PHE A 17 10.59 -2.64 12.46
C PHE A 17 9.94 -1.31 12.82
N ARG A 18 10.48 -0.19 12.31
CA ARG A 18 9.89 1.13 12.51
C ARG A 18 8.52 1.24 11.85
N ILE A 19 8.38 0.79 10.60
CA ILE A 19 7.10 0.74 9.86
C ILE A 19 6.11 -0.15 10.60
N MET A 20 6.49 -1.36 11.01
CA MET A 20 5.58 -2.26 11.72
C MET A 20 5.02 -1.64 13.00
N LYS A 21 5.87 -0.96 13.79
CA LYS A 21 5.46 -0.33 15.04
C LYS A 21 4.53 0.86 14.81
N HIS A 22 4.92 1.79 13.95
CA HIS A 22 4.22 3.07 13.79
C HIS A 22 3.06 2.97 12.80
N GLU A 23 3.27 2.34 11.64
CA GLU A 23 2.27 2.28 10.57
C GLU A 23 1.29 1.13 10.72
N LEU A 24 1.77 -0.02 11.20
CA LEU A 24 0.97 -1.25 11.28
C LEU A 24 0.48 -1.54 12.70
N LYS A 25 0.71 -0.60 13.63
CA LYS A 25 0.29 -0.66 15.04
C LYS A 25 0.70 -1.96 15.73
N ALA A 26 1.86 -2.52 15.36
CA ALA A 26 2.42 -3.70 16.01
C ALA A 26 2.72 -3.48 17.50
N ARG A 27 2.73 -2.22 17.95
CA ARG A 27 2.81 -1.80 19.36
C ARG A 27 2.00 -0.52 19.55
N PRO A 28 1.26 -0.35 20.67
CA PRO A 28 1.08 -1.29 21.78
C PRO A 28 0.09 -2.44 21.46
N VAL A 29 0.39 -3.64 21.95
CA VAL A 29 -0.47 -4.83 21.80
C VAL A 29 -1.31 -5.00 23.07
N TYR A 30 -2.61 -4.70 22.98
CA TYR A 30 -3.55 -4.86 24.11
C TYR A 30 -4.24 -6.23 24.06
N LEU A 31 -3.48 -7.30 23.85
CA LEU A 31 -3.96 -8.68 23.74
C LEU A 31 -3.17 -9.55 24.72
N SER A 32 -3.85 -10.41 25.47
CA SER A 32 -3.23 -11.28 26.48
C SER A 32 -3.11 -12.75 26.04
N ARG A 33 -3.99 -13.21 25.14
CA ARG A 33 -3.94 -14.59 24.64
C ARG A 33 -2.88 -14.74 23.55
N GLU A 34 -2.05 -15.77 23.65
CA GLU A 34 -0.95 -16.05 22.74
C GLU A 34 -1.39 -16.20 21.28
N ASP A 35 -2.54 -16.84 21.04
CA ASP A 35 -3.12 -17.01 19.70
C ASP A 35 -3.46 -15.66 19.06
N ARG A 36 -4.04 -14.73 19.83
CA ARG A 36 -4.38 -13.38 19.36
C ARG A 36 -3.14 -12.52 19.12
N ILE A 37 -2.13 -12.65 19.97
CA ILE A 37 -0.83 -11.96 19.81
C ILE A 37 -0.18 -12.43 18.51
N SER A 38 -0.09 -13.74 18.30
CA SER A 38 0.47 -14.34 17.10
C SER A 38 -0.28 -13.92 15.83
N ALA A 39 -1.62 -13.92 15.86
CA ALA A 39 -2.43 -13.46 14.74
C ALA A 39 -2.17 -11.97 14.40
N HIS A 40 -2.10 -11.10 15.41
CA HIS A 40 -1.81 -9.68 15.20
C HIS A 40 -0.44 -9.48 14.52
N PHE A 41 0.64 -10.05 15.08
CA PHE A 41 1.97 -9.92 14.48
C PHE A 41 2.05 -10.52 13.08
N THR A 42 1.37 -11.64 12.83
CA THR A 42 1.29 -12.25 11.50
C THR A 42 0.63 -11.31 10.50
N THR A 43 -0.49 -10.67 10.87
CA THR A 43 -1.16 -9.70 9.99
C THR A 43 -0.33 -8.45 9.72
N CYS A 44 0.36 -7.91 10.75
CA CYS A 44 1.30 -6.80 10.56
C CYS A 44 2.46 -7.19 9.63
N PHE A 45 3.03 -8.38 9.80
CA PHE A 45 4.12 -8.86 8.96
C PHE A 45 3.67 -9.08 7.52
N LEU A 46 2.49 -9.68 7.30
CA LEU A 46 1.90 -9.83 5.97
C LEU A 46 1.67 -8.48 5.29
N ALA A 47 1.11 -7.50 6.02
CA ALA A 47 0.91 -6.16 5.50
C ALA A 47 2.25 -5.50 5.11
N LEU A 48 3.30 -5.63 5.92
CA LEU A 48 4.63 -5.13 5.58
C LEU A 48 5.15 -5.75 4.28
N ILE A 49 5.01 -7.08 4.12
CA ILE A 49 5.43 -7.78 2.90
C ILE A 49 4.69 -7.21 1.67
N LEU A 50 3.38 -6.98 1.78
CA LEU A 50 2.61 -6.39 0.68
C LEU A 50 3.11 -5.00 0.29
N TYR A 51 3.44 -4.14 1.27
CA TYR A 51 4.03 -2.83 0.99
C TYR A 51 5.43 -2.91 0.39
N ARG A 52 6.25 -3.88 0.80
CA ARG A 52 7.58 -4.12 0.18
C ARG A 52 7.46 -4.60 -1.26
N TYR A 53 6.49 -5.46 -1.56
CA TYR A 53 6.20 -5.83 -2.95
C TYR A 53 5.70 -4.64 -3.77
N LEU A 54 4.87 -3.77 -3.19
CA LEU A 54 4.43 -2.55 -3.85
C LEU A 54 5.59 -1.61 -4.15
N GLU A 55 6.49 -1.40 -3.19
CA GLU A 55 7.73 -0.62 -3.34
C GLU A 55 8.60 -1.14 -4.49
N LEU A 56 8.73 -2.48 -4.61
CA LEU A 56 9.41 -3.11 -5.74
C LEU A 56 8.67 -2.87 -7.07
N ALA A 57 7.34 -2.99 -7.09
CA ALA A 57 6.54 -2.79 -8.28
C ALA A 57 6.66 -1.35 -8.83
N VAL A 58 6.82 -0.35 -7.96
CA VAL A 58 7.09 1.05 -8.34
C VAL A 58 8.59 1.36 -8.48
N GLN A 59 9.43 0.34 -8.67
CA GLN A 59 10.86 0.45 -8.94
C GLN A 59 11.67 1.17 -7.84
N LYS A 60 11.23 1.06 -6.57
CA LYS A 60 11.88 1.69 -5.40
C LYS A 60 12.10 3.21 -5.53
N GLN A 61 11.27 3.90 -6.31
CA GLN A 61 11.36 5.36 -6.46
C GLN A 61 10.84 6.11 -5.22
N PHE A 62 10.03 5.44 -4.39
CA PHE A 62 9.39 6.00 -3.21
C PHE A 62 9.59 5.07 -2.02
N THR A 63 9.59 5.63 -0.82
CA THR A 63 9.70 4.84 0.42
C THR A 63 8.38 4.15 0.76
N CYS A 64 8.45 3.02 1.47
CA CYS A 64 7.25 2.36 2.02
C CYS A 64 6.35 3.30 2.83
N THR A 65 6.93 4.23 3.60
CA THR A 65 6.15 5.19 4.40
C THR A 65 5.31 6.13 3.53
N GLU A 66 5.91 6.70 2.48
CA GLU A 66 5.20 7.57 1.54
C GLU A 66 4.09 6.84 0.79
N LEU A 67 4.35 5.57 0.42
CA LEU A 67 3.35 4.70 -0.21
C LEU A 67 2.16 4.43 0.74
N ILE A 68 2.43 4.12 2.02
CA ILE A 68 1.38 3.89 3.02
C ILE A 68 0.53 5.15 3.21
N GLU A 69 1.14 6.32 3.37
CA GLU A 69 0.43 7.58 3.55
C GLU A 69 -0.42 7.95 2.33
N THR A 70 0.15 7.80 1.13
CA THR A 70 -0.57 8.06 -0.12
C THR A 70 -1.78 7.12 -0.23
N LEU A 71 -1.61 5.83 0.03
CA LEU A 71 -2.71 4.86 -0.05
C LEU A 71 -3.79 5.08 1.01
N ARG A 72 -3.44 5.56 2.20
CA ARG A 72 -4.43 5.93 3.24
C ARG A 72 -5.26 7.15 2.85
N SER A 73 -4.65 8.14 2.20
CA SER A 73 -5.36 9.32 1.70
C SER A 73 -6.14 9.06 0.40
N TYR A 74 -5.87 7.94 -0.27
CA TYR A 74 -6.48 7.52 -1.54
C TYR A 74 -7.95 7.10 -1.40
N THR A 75 -8.81 8.08 -1.15
CA THR A 75 -10.23 7.88 -0.86
C THR A 75 -11.13 8.43 -1.98
N PHE A 76 -12.36 7.93 -2.05
CA PHE A 76 -13.37 8.38 -3.01
C PHE A 76 -14.69 8.68 -2.29
N LYS A 77 -15.34 9.78 -2.63
CA LYS A 77 -16.66 10.15 -2.14
C LYS A 77 -17.73 9.67 -3.14
N TYR A 78 -18.69 8.89 -2.69
CA TYR A 78 -19.83 8.51 -3.51
C TYR A 78 -20.86 9.65 -3.62
N LEU A 79 -21.29 9.92 -4.84
CA LEU A 79 -22.31 10.90 -5.21
C LEU A 79 -23.46 10.17 -5.92
N PRO A 80 -24.63 10.03 -5.27
CA PRO A 80 -25.79 9.35 -5.84
C PRO A 80 -26.14 9.89 -7.23
N GLY A 81 -26.29 9.01 -8.21
CA GLY A 81 -26.64 9.37 -9.59
C GLY A 81 -25.47 9.82 -10.48
N PHE A 82 -24.34 10.25 -9.91
CA PHE A 82 -23.18 10.74 -10.66
C PHE A 82 -21.99 9.77 -10.65
N GLY A 83 -21.73 9.09 -9.51
CA GLY A 83 -20.63 8.13 -9.36
C GLY A 83 -19.71 8.46 -8.19
N TYR A 84 -18.41 8.39 -8.39
CA TYR A 84 -17.39 8.58 -7.35
C TYR A 84 -16.50 9.78 -7.66
N LEU A 85 -16.33 10.67 -6.69
CA LEU A 85 -15.39 11.80 -6.73
C LEU A 85 -14.09 11.40 -6.01
N PRO A 86 -12.92 11.49 -6.66
CA PRO A 86 -11.64 11.30 -5.98
C PRO A 86 -11.44 12.36 -4.90
N ASN A 87 -11.10 11.94 -3.68
CA ASN A 87 -10.81 12.81 -2.54
C ASN A 87 -9.35 12.66 -2.13
N TYR A 88 -8.45 12.84 -3.09
CA TYR A 88 -7.01 12.83 -2.91
C TYR A 88 -6.36 13.77 -3.92
N THR A 89 -5.15 14.22 -3.61
CA THR A 89 -4.37 15.07 -4.51
C THR A 89 -3.52 14.20 -5.42
N ARG A 90 -3.46 14.54 -6.70
CA ARG A 90 -2.55 13.90 -7.66
C ARG A 90 -1.11 14.24 -7.30
N THR A 91 -0.28 13.21 -7.15
CA THR A 91 1.16 13.30 -6.85
C THR A 91 1.96 12.41 -7.80
N ALA A 92 3.29 12.52 -7.77
CA ALA A 92 4.17 11.62 -8.52
C ALA A 92 3.93 10.14 -8.16
N ILE A 93 3.61 9.86 -6.89
CA ILE A 93 3.28 8.50 -6.41
C ILE A 93 1.99 8.01 -7.08
N THR A 94 0.92 8.81 -7.10
CA THR A 94 -0.34 8.38 -7.72
C THR A 94 -0.20 8.15 -9.22
N ASP A 95 0.62 8.96 -9.89
CA ASP A 95 0.90 8.82 -11.33
C ASP A 95 1.66 7.54 -11.61
N GLN A 96 2.68 7.24 -10.81
CA GLN A 96 3.44 5.99 -10.92
C GLN A 96 2.55 4.76 -10.65
N LEU A 97 1.66 4.83 -9.66
CA LEU A 97 0.69 3.78 -9.38
C LEU A 97 -0.25 3.56 -10.57
N HIS A 98 -0.78 4.64 -11.15
CA HIS A 98 -1.65 4.54 -12.33
C HIS A 98 -0.94 3.92 -13.53
N GLN A 99 0.32 4.28 -13.76
CA GLN A 99 1.13 3.71 -14.83
C GLN A 99 1.44 2.23 -14.60
N THR A 100 1.86 1.88 -13.37
CA THR A 100 2.24 0.51 -12.99
C THR A 100 1.05 -0.45 -13.09
N PHE A 101 -0.13 -0.04 -12.61
CA PHE A 101 -1.32 -0.89 -12.57
C PHE A 101 -2.27 -0.71 -13.75
N GLY A 102 -1.98 0.23 -14.66
CA GLY A 102 -2.73 0.42 -15.90
C GLY A 102 -4.16 0.94 -15.72
N PHE A 103 -4.44 1.66 -14.63
CA PHE A 103 -5.74 2.32 -14.42
C PHE A 103 -5.55 3.75 -13.94
N ARG A 104 -6.45 4.65 -14.37
CA ARG A 104 -6.51 6.03 -13.91
C ARG A 104 -7.79 6.28 -13.15
N SER A 105 -7.68 6.96 -12.01
CA SER A 105 -8.83 7.33 -11.19
C SER A 105 -8.84 8.80 -10.78
N ASP A 106 -7.98 9.62 -11.37
CA ASP A 106 -7.85 11.08 -11.17
C ASP A 106 -8.89 11.90 -11.95
N TYR A 107 -9.94 11.28 -12.47
CA TYR A 107 -11.01 11.98 -13.19
C TYR A 107 -11.94 12.72 -12.23
N GLN A 108 -12.47 13.88 -12.64
CA GLN A 108 -13.44 14.66 -11.85
C GLN A 108 -14.63 13.81 -11.35
N ILE A 109 -15.15 12.90 -12.16
CA ILE A 109 -16.18 11.95 -11.73
C ILE A 109 -15.88 10.58 -12.35
N LEU A 110 -15.73 9.56 -11.50
CA LEU A 110 -15.61 8.18 -11.89
C LEU A 110 -16.98 7.51 -11.84
N SER A 111 -17.58 7.24 -13.01
CA SER A 111 -18.87 6.54 -13.11
C SER A 111 -18.85 5.18 -12.39
N GLU A 112 -20.00 4.74 -11.88
CA GLU A 112 -20.13 3.42 -11.26
C GLU A 112 -19.69 2.27 -12.17
N LYS A 113 -19.99 2.36 -13.47
CA LYS A 113 -19.61 1.33 -14.45
C LYS A 113 -18.08 1.18 -14.52
N LYS A 114 -17.34 2.30 -14.53
CA LYS A 114 -15.87 2.30 -14.51
C LYS A 114 -15.33 1.75 -13.19
N MET A 115 -15.89 2.17 -12.05
CA MET A 115 -15.48 1.65 -10.74
C MET A 115 -15.69 0.12 -10.65
N LYS A 116 -16.86 -0.37 -11.08
CA LYS A 116 -17.15 -1.82 -11.16
C LYS A 116 -16.18 -2.54 -12.11
N LYS A 117 -15.78 -1.91 -13.21
CA LYS A 117 -14.76 -2.46 -14.13
C LYS A 117 -13.39 -2.60 -13.47
N PHE A 118 -12.93 -1.60 -12.70
CA PHE A 118 -11.67 -1.66 -11.97
C PHE A 118 -11.68 -2.77 -10.90
N LEU A 119 -12.77 -2.89 -10.14
CA LEU A 119 -12.93 -3.97 -9.18
C LEU A 119 -12.95 -5.34 -9.85
N LYS A 120 -13.58 -5.45 -11.03
CA LYS A 120 -13.58 -6.69 -11.81
C LYS A 120 -12.19 -7.03 -12.36
N SER A 121 -11.44 -6.06 -12.87
CA SER A 121 -10.08 -6.30 -13.36
C SER A 121 -9.13 -6.71 -12.25
N SER A 122 -9.27 -6.14 -11.05
CA SER A 122 -8.49 -6.56 -9.87
C SER A 122 -8.76 -8.01 -9.45
N LYS A 123 -10.00 -8.50 -9.58
CA LYS A 123 -10.38 -9.89 -9.25
C LYS A 123 -10.06 -10.90 -10.35
N SER A 124 -10.03 -10.45 -11.60
CA SER A 124 -9.71 -11.27 -12.75
C SER A 124 -8.20 -11.53 -12.77
N ARG A 125 -7.77 -12.69 -12.25
CA ARG A 125 -6.39 -13.20 -12.38
C ARG A 125 -5.92 -13.18 -13.85
N LYS A 126 -5.33 -12.08 -14.28
CA LYS A 126 -4.25 -12.14 -15.27
C LYS A 126 -2.98 -12.11 -14.43
N SER A 127 -2.27 -13.23 -14.43
CA SER A 127 -0.93 -13.34 -13.85
C SER A 127 -0.11 -12.13 -14.29
N THR A 128 0.04 -11.13 -13.44
CA THR A 128 1.11 -10.14 -13.58
C THR A 128 2.37 -10.93 -13.32
N HIS A 129 3.02 -11.35 -14.41
CA HIS A 129 4.42 -11.77 -14.38
C HIS A 129 5.21 -10.60 -13.78
N PHE A 130 5.63 -10.79 -12.53
CA PHE A 130 6.76 -10.09 -11.96
C PHE A 130 8.04 -10.86 -12.31
#